data_AF-A0AA38GXS5-F1
#
_entry.id   AF-A0AA38GXS5-F1
#
_cell.length_a   1.000
_cell.length_b   1.000
_cell.length_c   1.000
_cell.angle_alpha   90.00
_cell.angle_beta   90.00
_cell.angle_gamma   90.00
#
_symmetry.space_group_name_H-M   'P 1'
#
loop_
_entity.id
_entity.type
_entity.pdbx_description
1 polymer ?
#
loop_
_entity_poly.entity_id
_entity_poly.type
_entity_poly.pdbx_seq_one_letter_code
_entity_poly.pdbx_strand_id
1 'polypeptide(L)'
;NSLRQQQKEYADFNEKVKRTVFVDNLSPLITIPILKNALGQFGAVVNAQILPNYLDAKNAAVSALIEMQNEREAASTVNEISVNAFMIAGMPRPVRAVKAEIEMFPDRPAPPGRRIQCCWINANDPYWKIVLSLKHLAMKHAAEAEELLK
;
A
#
# COMPACT_ATOMS: atom_id res chain seq x y z
N ASN A 1 4.67 -21.58 -22.70
CA ASN A 1 5.78 -20.92 -21.96
C ASN A 1 5.39 -19.65 -21.23
N SER A 2 4.67 -18.69 -21.84
CA SER A 2 4.28 -17.42 -21.17
C SER A 2 3.43 -17.57 -19.89
N LEU A 3 2.40 -18.43 -19.87
CA LEU A 3 1.53 -18.60 -18.68
C LEU A 3 2.26 -19.20 -17.47
N ARG A 4 3.17 -20.15 -17.67
CA ARG A 4 3.95 -20.73 -16.56
C ARG A 4 4.91 -19.71 -15.94
N GLN A 5 5.47 -18.83 -16.78
CA GLN A 5 6.33 -17.74 -16.32
C GLN A 5 5.52 -16.73 -15.50
N GLN A 6 4.34 -16.33 -15.96
CA GLN A 6 3.42 -15.46 -15.21
C GLN A 6 2.99 -16.07 -13.88
N GLN A 7 2.71 -17.38 -13.85
CA GLN A 7 2.38 -18.09 -12.61
C GLN A 7 3.54 -18.08 -11.62
N LYS A 8 4.77 -18.28 -12.10
CA LYS A 8 5.97 -18.23 -11.26
C LYS A 8 6.20 -16.83 -10.71
N GLU A 9 6.17 -15.81 -11.55
CA GLU A 9 6.32 -14.40 -11.15
C GLU A 9 5.26 -13.99 -10.12
N TYR A 10 4.00 -14.42 -10.31
CA TYR A 10 2.93 -14.14 -9.37
C TYR A 10 3.10 -14.88 -8.03
N ALA A 11 3.63 -16.11 -8.06
CA ALA A 11 3.93 -16.87 -6.85
C ALA A 11 5.10 -16.25 -6.06
N ASP A 12 6.18 -15.87 -6.75
CA ASP A 12 7.33 -15.19 -6.15
C ASP A 12 6.91 -13.83 -5.54
N PHE A 13 6.01 -13.12 -6.22
CA PHE A 13 5.39 -11.90 -5.72
C PHE A 13 4.56 -12.15 -4.45
N ASN A 14 3.73 -13.19 -4.39
CA ASN A 14 2.96 -13.51 -3.18
C ASN A 14 3.86 -13.82 -1.97
N GLU A 15 4.99 -14.50 -2.19
CA GLU A 15 5.97 -14.73 -1.13
C GLU A 15 6.65 -13.42 -0.68
N LYS A 16 6.95 -12.51 -1.62
CA LYS A 16 7.40 -11.14 -1.30
C LYS A 16 6.37 -10.39 -0.45
N VAL A 17 5.08 -10.46 -0.79
CA VAL A 17 4.00 -9.79 -0.04
C VAL A 17 3.96 -10.26 1.41
N LYS A 18 4.03 -11.58 1.66
CA LYS A 18 3.99 -12.16 3.02
C LYS A 18 5.12 -11.66 3.92
N ARG A 19 6.30 -11.42 3.37
CA ARG A 19 7.46 -10.88 4.10
C ARG A 19 7.58 -9.36 4.06
N THR A 20 6.57 -8.66 3.52
CA THR A 20 6.56 -7.20 3.43
C THR A 20 5.64 -6.58 4.47
N VAL A 21 6.09 -5.49 5.08
CA VAL A 21 5.37 -4.67 6.04
C VAL A 21 5.01 -3.35 5.38
N PHE A 22 3.75 -2.94 5.50
CA PHE A 22 3.32 -1.60 5.14
C PHE A 22 3.45 -0.70 6.37
N VAL A 23 4.15 0.42 6.21
CA VAL A 23 4.35 1.42 7.26
C VAL A 23 3.72 2.74 6.82
N ASP A 24 2.86 3.31 7.65
CA ASP A 24 2.25 4.62 7.42
C ASP A 24 2.67 5.66 8.47
N ASN A 25 2.13 6.87 8.31
CA ASN A 25 2.38 7.98 9.20
C ASN A 25 3.87 8.38 9.29
N LEU A 26 4.64 8.15 8.22
CA LEU A 26 6.05 8.55 8.17
C LEU A 26 6.19 10.06 7.95
N SER A 27 7.27 10.60 8.50
CA SER A 27 7.71 11.97 8.23
C SER A 27 8.00 12.16 6.74
N PRO A 28 7.68 13.33 6.14
CA PRO A 28 8.08 13.67 4.77
C PRO A 28 9.60 13.66 4.54
N LEU A 29 10.37 13.82 5.61
CA LEU A 29 11.84 13.83 5.57
C LEU A 29 12.45 12.41 5.57
N ILE A 30 11.62 11.38 5.56
CA ILE A 30 12.09 10.00 5.63
C ILE A 30 12.82 9.61 4.34
N THR A 31 13.95 8.92 4.48
CA THR A 31 14.69 8.35 3.36
C THR A 31 14.82 6.84 3.53
N ILE A 32 15.06 6.13 2.41
CA ILE A 32 15.24 4.68 2.40
C ILE A 32 16.33 4.21 3.39
N PRO A 33 17.52 4.84 3.47
CA PRO A 33 18.54 4.46 4.45
C PRO A 33 18.06 4.60 5.89
N ILE A 34 17.29 5.65 6.21
CA ILE A 34 16.74 5.84 7.56
C ILE A 34 15.75 4.72 7.89
N LEU A 35 14.86 4.36 6.96
CA LEU A 35 13.93 3.25 7.14
C LEU A 35 14.65 1.92 7.36
N LYS A 36 15.66 1.63 6.54
CA LYS A 36 16.46 0.40 6.67
C LYS A 36 17.18 0.32 8.01
N ASN A 37 17.77 1.41 8.47
CA ASN A 37 18.46 1.45 9.76
C ASN A 37 17.46 1.32 10.93
N ALA A 38 16.34 2.05 10.88
CA ALA A 38 15.35 2.04 11.95
C ALA A 38 14.66 0.67 12.08
N LEU A 39 14.23 0.07 10.98
CA LEU A 39 13.56 -1.22 10.98
C LEU A 39 14.52 -2.40 11.01
N GLY A 40 15.81 -2.16 10.75
CA GLY A 40 16.90 -3.13 10.88
C GLY A 40 17.05 -3.70 12.30
N GLN A 41 16.53 -3.01 13.32
CA GLN A 41 16.53 -3.51 14.69
C GLN A 41 15.54 -4.67 14.91
N PHE A 42 14.53 -4.83 14.04
CA PHE A 42 13.52 -5.88 14.13
C PHE A 42 13.82 -7.08 13.21
N GLY A 43 14.78 -6.96 12.30
CA GLY A 43 15.15 -7.98 11.33
C GLY A 43 15.95 -7.43 10.16
N ALA A 44 16.40 -8.31 9.27
CA ALA A 44 17.16 -7.90 8.10
C ALA A 44 16.24 -7.33 7.02
N VAL A 45 16.41 -6.05 6.70
CA VAL A 45 15.63 -5.37 5.66
C VAL A 45 16.28 -5.58 4.28
N VAL A 46 15.61 -6.37 3.44
CA VAL A 46 16.05 -6.67 2.07
C VAL A 46 15.85 -5.45 1.18
N ASN A 47 14.63 -4.91 1.20
CA ASN A 47 14.24 -3.81 0.34
C ASN A 47 13.30 -2.84 1.07
N ALA A 48 13.29 -1.59 0.63
CA ALA A 48 12.38 -0.58 1.14
C ALA A 48 11.98 0.35 -0.01
N GLN A 49 10.68 0.58 -0.14
CA GLN A 49 10.08 1.39 -1.19
C GLN A 49 9.17 2.42 -0.56
N ILE A 50 9.44 3.69 -0.81
CA ILE A 50 8.54 4.78 -0.44
C ILE A 50 7.42 4.86 -1.47
N LEU A 51 6.18 4.90 -1.00
CA LEU A 51 4.99 5.02 -1.84
C LEU A 51 4.66 6.50 -2.08
N PRO A 52 4.44 6.90 -3.35
CA PRO A 52 3.97 8.24 -3.65
C PRO A 52 2.54 8.44 -3.14
N ASN A 53 2.26 9.61 -2.56
CA ASN A 53 0.90 10.02 -2.24
C ASN A 53 0.32 10.79 -3.42
N TYR A 54 -0.57 10.16 -4.18
CA TYR A 54 -1.20 10.76 -5.36
C TYR A 54 -2.37 11.71 -5.01
N LEU A 55 -2.80 11.75 -3.75
CA LEU A 55 -3.97 12.51 -3.31
C LEU A 55 -3.62 13.78 -2.54
N ASP A 56 -2.40 13.87 -1.98
CA ASP A 56 -1.96 15.01 -1.19
C ASP A 56 -0.88 15.83 -1.94
N ALA A 57 -1.22 17.05 -2.34
CA ALA A 57 -0.28 17.97 -3.00
C ALA A 57 0.86 18.43 -2.07
N LYS A 58 0.74 18.24 -0.74
CA LYS A 58 1.69 18.71 0.27
C LYS A 58 2.63 17.62 0.81
N ASN A 59 2.50 16.36 0.36
CA ASN A 59 3.33 15.23 0.82
C ASN A 59 3.44 15.12 2.37
N ALA A 60 2.37 15.42 3.13
CA ALA A 60 2.47 15.57 4.60
C ALA A 60 2.66 14.24 5.36
N ALA A 61 2.20 13.14 4.78
CA ALA A 61 2.40 11.80 5.30
C ALA A 61 2.92 10.89 4.19
N VAL A 62 4.03 10.22 4.47
CA VAL A 62 4.65 9.26 3.57
C VAL A 62 4.31 7.85 4.06
N SER A 63 4.10 6.94 3.11
CA SER A 63 3.95 5.51 3.38
C SER A 63 5.09 4.75 2.72
N ALA A 64 5.43 3.58 3.25
CA ALA A 64 6.47 2.74 2.68
C ALA A 64 6.13 1.25 2.79
N LEU A 65 6.64 0.48 1.83
CA LEU A 65 6.67 -0.97 1.86
C LEU A 65 8.08 -1.42 2.22
N ILE A 66 8.19 -2.26 3.24
CA ILE A 66 9.46 -2.72 3.81
C ILE A 66 9.50 -4.23 3.70
N GLU A 67 10.36 -4.74 2.84
CA GLU A 67 10.57 -6.16 2.63
C GLU A 67 11.60 -6.67 3.65
N MET A 68 11.13 -7.50 4.58
CA MET A 68 11.96 -8.21 5.55
C MET A 68 12.52 -9.49 4.92
N GLN A 69 13.56 -10.07 5.52
CA GLN A 69 14.16 -11.31 5.05
C GLN A 69 13.14 -12.47 5.01
N ASN A 70 12.31 -12.58 6.06
CA ASN A 70 11.36 -13.68 6.25
C ASN A 70 10.01 -13.19 6.78
N GLU A 71 8.94 -13.97 6.57
CA GLU A 71 7.59 -13.66 7.09
C GLU A 71 7.55 -13.50 8.62
N ARG A 72 8.37 -14.26 9.35
CA ARG A 72 8.45 -14.16 10.81
C ARG A 72 8.96 -12.80 11.28
N GLU A 73 9.97 -12.25 10.60
CA GLU A 73 10.52 -10.92 10.91
C GLU A 73 9.51 -9.83 10.58
N ALA A 74 8.79 -9.97 9.46
CA ALA A 74 7.69 -9.07 9.11
C ALA A 74 6.57 -9.08 10.16
N ALA A 75 6.13 -10.26 10.60
CA ALA A 75 5.11 -10.39 11.63
C ALA A 75 5.57 -9.83 12.98
N SER A 76 6.82 -10.10 13.37
CA SER A 76 7.42 -9.54 14.59
C SER A 76 7.49 -8.03 14.53
N THR A 77 7.92 -7.46 13.41
CA THR A 77 7.99 -6.01 13.20
C THR A 77 6.62 -5.35 13.36
N VAL A 78 5.58 -5.93 12.74
CA VAL A 78 4.20 -5.44 12.90
C VAL A 78 3.74 -5.50 14.35
N ASN A 79 4.02 -6.60 15.05
CA ASN A 79 3.63 -6.75 16.46
C ASN A 79 4.37 -5.77 17.38
N GLU A 80 5.68 -5.59 17.19
CA GLU A 80 6.46 -4.66 18.00
C GLU A 80 6.00 -3.21 17.81
N ILE A 81 5.73 -2.78 16.57
CA ILE A 81 5.27 -1.43 16.27
C ILE A 81 3.80 -1.22 16.67
N SER A 82 2.97 -2.26 16.69
CA SER A 82 1.58 -2.14 17.14
C SER A 82 1.45 -2.07 18.67
N VAL A 83 2.34 -2.73 19.40
CA VAL A 83 2.38 -2.74 20.86
C VAL A 83 3.12 -1.52 21.41
N ASN A 84 4.21 -1.12 20.75
CA ASN A 84 5.08 -0.04 21.21
C ASN A 84 5.01 1.17 20.27
N ALA A 85 4.96 2.37 20.84
CA ALA A 85 5.02 3.60 20.05
C ALA A 85 6.41 3.77 19.40
N PHE A 86 6.56 3.23 18.19
CA PHE A 86 7.83 3.26 17.47
C PHE A 86 7.99 4.56 16.69
N MET A 87 9.03 5.33 17.01
CA MET A 87 9.32 6.62 16.39
C MET A 87 10.54 6.49 15.48
N ILE A 88 10.46 7.08 14.29
CA ILE A 88 11.57 7.09 13.33
C ILE A 88 12.11 8.52 13.17
N ALA A 89 13.43 8.65 13.05
CA ALA A 89 14.15 9.92 12.91
C ALA A 89 14.02 10.88 14.12
N GLY A 90 13.76 10.36 15.32
CA GLY A 90 13.70 11.18 16.55
C GLY A 90 12.52 12.15 16.62
N MET A 91 11.57 12.05 15.69
CA MET A 91 10.35 12.85 15.69
C MET A 91 9.31 12.18 16.59
N PRO A 92 8.56 12.92 17.44
CA PRO A 92 7.50 12.38 18.30
C PRO A 92 6.24 12.03 17.50
N ARG A 93 6.40 11.24 16.44
CA ARG A 93 5.38 10.79 15.50
C ARG A 93 5.47 9.27 15.41
N PRO A 94 4.71 8.52 16.21
CA PRO A 94 4.71 7.07 16.14
C PRO A 94 4.23 6.60 14.76
N VAL A 95 5.01 5.71 14.14
CA VAL A 95 4.62 5.06 12.89
C VAL A 95 3.64 3.93 13.17
N ARG A 96 2.80 3.59 12.20
CA ARG A 96 1.98 2.37 12.29
C ARG A 96 2.47 1.37 11.27
N ALA A 97 2.47 0.11 11.63
CA ALA A 97 2.83 -1.00 10.76
C ALA A 97 1.69 -2.00 10.67
N VAL A 98 1.43 -2.48 9.45
CA VAL A 98 0.50 -3.58 9.18
C VAL A 98 1.13 -4.52 8.16
N LYS A 99 0.61 -5.75 8.07
CA LYS A 99 1.01 -6.67 6.99
C LYS A 99 0.65 -6.06 5.65
N ALA A 100 1.54 -6.16 4.67
CA ALA A 100 1.26 -5.66 3.33
C ALA A 100 0.19 -6.51 2.64
N GLU A 101 -0.69 -5.85 1.89
CA GLU A 101 -1.65 -6.50 1.00
C GLU A 101 -1.20 -6.37 -0.45
N ILE A 102 -1.66 -7.29 -1.30
CA ILE A 102 -1.29 -7.36 -2.71
C ILE A 102 -1.62 -6.04 -3.42
N GLU A 103 -2.72 -5.41 -3.04
CA GLU A 103 -3.26 -4.16 -3.59
C GLU A 103 -2.38 -2.94 -3.30
N MET A 104 -1.48 -3.02 -2.32
CA MET A 104 -0.61 -1.91 -1.92
C MET A 104 0.60 -1.75 -2.83
N PHE A 105 0.90 -2.73 -3.68
CA PHE A 105 2.11 -2.74 -4.53
C PHE A 105 1.83 -2.09 -5.89
N PRO A 106 2.53 -1.01 -6.26
CA PRO A 106 2.37 -0.39 -7.56
C PRO A 106 2.92 -1.24 -8.72
N ASP A 107 3.91 -2.10 -8.43
CA ASP A 107 4.60 -3.00 -9.35
C ASP A 107 3.99 -4.41 -9.39
N ARG A 108 2.76 -4.58 -8.89
CA ARG A 108 2.06 -5.87 -8.83
C ARG A 108 1.93 -6.51 -10.23
N PRO A 109 2.35 -7.77 -10.42
CA PRO A 109 2.08 -8.50 -11.66
C PRO A 109 0.58 -8.82 -11.81
N ALA A 110 0.10 -8.82 -13.06
CA ALA A 110 -1.28 -9.18 -13.36
C ALA A 110 -1.58 -10.62 -12.86
N PRO A 111 -2.73 -10.85 -12.20
CA PRO A 111 -3.12 -12.20 -11.80
C PRO A 111 -3.19 -13.12 -13.03
N PRO A 112 -2.57 -14.32 -12.98
CA PRO A 112 -2.50 -15.19 -14.14
C PRO A 112 -3.89 -15.58 -14.60
N GLY A 113 -4.17 -15.39 -15.90
CA GLY A 113 -5.46 -15.72 -16.51
C GLY A 113 -6.57 -14.69 -16.30
N ARG A 114 -6.35 -13.60 -15.55
CA ARG A 114 -7.36 -12.55 -15.39
C ARG A 114 -7.51 -11.75 -16.69
N ARG A 115 -8.75 -11.63 -17.18
CA ARG A 115 -9.13 -10.70 -18.25
C ARG A 115 -9.99 -9.59 -17.67
N ILE A 116 -9.52 -8.35 -17.77
CA ILE A 116 -10.31 -7.18 -17.42
C ILE A 116 -10.98 -6.70 -18.70
N GLN A 117 -12.30 -6.60 -18.68
CA GLN A 117 -13.08 -5.99 -19.74
C GLN A 117 -13.68 -4.70 -19.18
N CYS A 118 -13.38 -3.59 -19.84
CA CYS A 118 -13.96 -2.29 -19.52
C CYS A 118 -14.98 -1.95 -20.62
N CYS A 119 -16.18 -1.57 -20.23
CA CYS A 119 -17.22 -1.10 -21.15
C CYS A 119 -17.79 0.22 -20.65
N TRP A 120 -18.19 1.07 -21.60
CA TRP A 120 -18.96 2.27 -21.30
C TRP A 120 -20.43 1.89 -21.15
N ILE A 121 -21.07 2.41 -20.12
CA ILE A 121 -22.47 2.12 -19.80
C ILE A 121 -23.32 3.26 -20.34
N ASN A 122 -24.36 2.90 -21.11
CA ASN A 122 -25.29 3.85 -21.72
C ASN A 122 -26.61 3.91 -20.93
N ALA A 123 -27.44 4.91 -21.21
CA ALA A 123 -28.73 5.10 -20.52
C ALA A 123 -29.70 3.91 -20.62
N ASN A 124 -29.59 3.11 -21.68
CA ASN A 124 -30.43 1.93 -21.91
C ASN A 124 -29.88 0.66 -21.25
N ASP A 125 -28.72 0.73 -20.59
CA ASP A 125 -28.11 -0.41 -19.94
C ASP A 125 -28.87 -0.78 -18.65
N PRO A 126 -29.12 -2.08 -18.37
CA PRO A 126 -29.77 -2.52 -17.13
C PRO A 126 -29.14 -1.97 -15.85
N TYR A 127 -27.83 -1.70 -15.87
CA TYR A 127 -27.07 -1.20 -14.72
C TYR A 127 -27.00 0.33 -14.63
N TRP A 128 -27.58 1.08 -15.59
CA TRP A 128 -27.48 2.55 -15.67
C TRP A 128 -27.84 3.25 -14.36
N LYS A 129 -28.97 2.87 -13.74
CA LYS A 129 -29.43 3.48 -12.48
C LYS A 129 -28.44 3.26 -11.33
N ILE A 130 -27.85 2.06 -11.26
CA ILE A 130 -26.89 1.71 -10.20
C ILE A 130 -25.62 2.55 -10.39
N VAL A 131 -25.09 2.60 -11.62
CA VAL A 131 -23.90 3.38 -11.95
C VAL A 131 -24.11 4.86 -11.68
N LEU A 132 -25.29 5.41 -12.01
CA LEU A 132 -25.62 6.79 -11.73
C LEU A 132 -25.65 7.09 -10.22
N SER A 133 -26.22 6.19 -9.43
CA SER A 133 -26.21 6.32 -7.96
C SER A 133 -24.79 6.28 -7.38
N LEU A 134 -23.93 5.37 -7.87
CA LEU A 134 -22.53 5.30 -7.47
C LEU A 134 -21.75 6.56 -7.87
N LYS A 135 -22.00 7.11 -9.06
CA LYS A 135 -21.42 8.38 -9.50
C LYS A 135 -21.82 9.52 -8.59
N HIS A 136 -23.11 9.67 -8.27
CA HIS A 136 -23.57 10.72 -7.35
C HIS A 136 -22.98 10.56 -5.96
N LEU A 137 -22.88 9.33 -5.45
CA LEU A 137 -22.26 9.06 -4.16
C LEU A 137 -20.78 9.44 -4.15
N ALA A 138 -20.03 9.08 -5.19
CA ALA A 138 -18.62 9.45 -5.33
C ALA A 138 -18.42 10.98 -5.39
N MET A 139 -19.28 11.69 -6.12
CA MET A 139 -19.25 13.15 -6.17
C MET A 139 -19.56 13.78 -4.82
N LYS A 140 -20.53 13.24 -4.08
CA LYS A 140 -20.84 13.69 -2.73
C LYS A 140 -19.65 13.50 -1.78
N HIS A 141 -19.04 12.31 -1.76
CA HIS A 141 -17.86 12.05 -0.93
C HIS A 141 -16.68 12.95 -1.30
N ALA A 142 -16.48 13.25 -2.59
CA ALA A 142 -15.43 14.16 -3.03
C ALA A 142 -15.66 15.59 -2.51
N ALA A 143 -16.89 16.10 -2.57
CA ALA A 143 -17.24 17.41 -2.03
C ALA A 143 -17.10 17.48 -0.50
N GLU A 144 -17.51 16.41 0.21
CA GLU A 144 -17.33 16.30 1.66
C GLU A 144 -15.85 16.28 2.06
N ALA A 145 -15.02 15.54 1.34
CA ALA A 145 -13.59 15.48 1.58
C ALA A 145 -12.90 16.83 1.31
N GLU A 146 -13.28 17.52 0.22
CA GLU A 146 -12.74 18.84 -0.10
C GLU A 146 -13.08 19.85 1.00
N GLU A 147 -14.29 19.80 1.56
CA GLU A 147 -14.68 20.69 2.65
C GLU A 147 -13.93 20.40 3.96
N LEU A 148 -13.65 19.13 4.27
CA LEU A 148 -12.87 18.74 5.46
C LEU A 148 -11.37 19.06 5.34
N LEU A 149 -10.87 19.25 4.12
CA LEU A 149 -9.45 19.53 3.83
C LEU A 149 -9.16 21.04 3.64
N LYS A 150 -10.18 21.90 3.63
CA LYS A 150 -10.05 23.37 3.69
C LYS A 150 -9.71 23.83 5.10
#